data_AF-A0A9D8TMR7-F1
#
_entry.id   AF-A0A9D8TMR7-F1
#
_cell.length_a   1.000
_cell.length_b   1.000
_cell.length_c   1.000
_cell.angle_alpha   90.00
_cell.angle_beta   90.00
_cell.angle_gamma   90.00
#
_symmetry.space_group_name_H-M   'P 1'
#
loop_
_entity.id
_entity.type
_entity.pdbx_description
1 polymer ?
#
loop_
_entity_poly.entity_id
_entity_poly.type
_entity_poly.pdbx_seq_one_letter_code
_entity_poly.pdbx_strand_id
1 'polypeptide(L)'
;MAVSKAEQDNKQKALQAAIDQINKQFGKGSIMRLGDNKQLDIESIPTGSLSLDIALGIGGLPCGRIVEIYGPESSGKTTLTLELIAQAQKKGKSCAFIDAEHALDPVYAAKLGVNIQNLYVSQPDNGEQALDICDTLVRSGGIDLIIIDSVAALVPKAEIDGDMGDSHMGLQARL
;
A
#
# COMPACT_ATOMS: atom_id res chain seq x y z
N MET A 1 -3.51 -22.03 -42.21
CA MET A 1 -4.89 -22.59 -42.33
C MET A 1 -5.80 -21.71 -41.48
N ALA A 2 -6.84 -21.12 -42.07
CA ALA A 2 -7.81 -20.32 -41.32
C ALA A 2 -8.71 -21.25 -40.51
N VAL A 3 -8.86 -20.98 -39.22
CA VAL A 3 -9.76 -21.73 -38.32
C VAL A 3 -11.20 -21.54 -38.83
N SER A 4 -11.96 -22.62 -38.94
CA SER A 4 -13.34 -22.56 -39.42
C SER A 4 -14.23 -21.83 -38.41
N LYS A 5 -15.29 -21.16 -38.90
CA LYS A 5 -16.22 -20.40 -38.05
C LYS A 5 -16.86 -21.27 -36.94
N ALA A 6 -17.13 -22.54 -37.24
CA ALA A 6 -17.65 -23.50 -36.27
C ALA A 6 -16.64 -23.86 -35.16
N GLU A 7 -15.35 -23.92 -35.47
CA GLU A 7 -14.29 -24.15 -34.47
C GLU A 7 -14.07 -22.92 -33.58
N GLN A 8 -14.23 -21.70 -34.13
CA GLN A 8 -14.19 -20.46 -33.34
C GLN A 8 -15.35 -20.38 -32.35
N ASP A 9 -16.57 -20.73 -32.78
CA ASP A 9 -17.76 -20.73 -31.92
C ASP A 9 -17.65 -21.77 -30.80
N ASN A 10 -17.11 -22.97 -31.09
CA ASN A 10 -16.88 -23.99 -30.07
C ASN A 10 -15.82 -23.55 -29.04
N LYS A 11 -14.74 -22.89 -29.49
CA LYS A 11 -13.73 -22.33 -28.58
C LYS A 11 -14.30 -21.24 -27.68
N GLN A 12 -15.16 -20.36 -28.21
CA GLN A 12 -15.82 -19.33 -27.40
C GLN A 12 -16.78 -19.91 -26.37
N LYS A 13 -17.56 -20.94 -26.72
CA LYS A 13 -18.44 -21.62 -25.75
C LYS A 13 -17.66 -22.29 -24.63
N ALA A 14 -16.59 -23.00 -24.96
CA ALA A 14 -15.72 -23.63 -23.97
C ALA A 14 -15.07 -22.60 -23.03
N LEU A 15 -14.60 -21.48 -23.60
CA LEU A 15 -14.04 -20.37 -22.83
C LEU A 15 -15.08 -19.76 -21.88
N GLN A 16 -16.31 -19.53 -22.35
CA GLN A 16 -17.37 -18.98 -21.51
C GLN A 16 -17.74 -19.92 -20.35
N ALA A 17 -17.85 -21.23 -20.61
CA ALA A 17 -18.12 -22.21 -19.58
C ALA A 17 -17.01 -22.24 -18.50
N ALA A 18 -15.74 -22.14 -18.90
CA ALA A 18 -14.62 -22.03 -17.96
C ALA A 18 -14.68 -20.74 -17.13
N ILE A 19 -14.99 -19.59 -17.76
CA ILE A 19 -15.17 -18.31 -17.07
C ILE A 19 -16.29 -18.38 -16.03
N ASP A 20 -17.43 -18.98 -16.39
CA ASP A 20 -18.57 -19.14 -15.49
C ASP A 20 -18.25 -20.07 -14.32
N GLN A 21 -17.52 -21.16 -14.58
CA GLN A 21 -17.05 -22.08 -13.54
C GLN A 21 -16.11 -21.40 -12.54
N ILE A 22 -15.14 -20.60 -13.03
CA ILE A 22 -14.23 -19.83 -12.18
C ILE A 22 -15.01 -18.84 -11.31
N ASN A 23 -15.93 -18.08 -11.91
CA ASN A 23 -16.75 -17.12 -11.15
C ASN A 23 -17.66 -17.80 -10.12
N LYS A 24 -18.16 -19.02 -10.39
CA LYS A 24 -18.96 -19.80 -9.44
C LYS A 24 -18.13 -20.32 -8.25
N GLN A 25 -16.87 -20.71 -8.50
CA GLN A 25 -15.99 -21.26 -7.47
C GLN A 25 -15.37 -20.18 -6.59
N PHE A 26 -14.94 -19.06 -7.18
CA PHE A 26 -14.11 -18.06 -6.50
C PHE A 26 -14.82 -16.71 -6.29
N GLY A 27 -16.05 -16.56 -6.80
CA GLY A 27 -16.84 -15.33 -6.69
C GLY A 27 -16.88 -14.52 -7.99
N LYS A 28 -17.90 -13.67 -8.12
CA LYS A 28 -18.04 -12.78 -9.30
C LYS A 28 -16.84 -11.84 -9.40
N GLY A 29 -16.23 -11.80 -10.58
CA GLY A 29 -15.09 -10.94 -10.88
C GLY A 29 -13.72 -11.62 -10.70
N SER A 30 -13.70 -12.91 -10.37
CA SER A 30 -12.45 -13.69 -10.27
C SER A 30 -11.71 -13.85 -11.60
N ILE A 31 -12.43 -13.72 -12.71
CA ILE A 31 -11.85 -13.62 -14.06
C ILE A 31 -12.74 -12.72 -14.93
N MET A 32 -12.12 -11.73 -15.56
CA MET A 32 -12.78 -10.76 -16.43
C MET A 32 -11.83 -10.33 -17.55
N ARG A 33 -12.37 -9.83 -18.66
CA ARG A 33 -11.52 -9.20 -19.67
C ARG A 33 -11.00 -7.88 -19.11
N LEU A 34 -9.73 -7.58 -19.35
CA LEU A 34 -9.07 -6.38 -18.84
C LEU A 34 -9.83 -5.08 -19.23
N GLY A 35 -10.41 -5.04 -20.44
CA GLY A 35 -11.18 -3.88 -20.93
C GLY A 35 -12.64 -3.82 -20.46
N ASP A 36 -13.18 -4.90 -19.87
CA ASP A 36 -14.53 -4.89 -19.30
C ASP A 36 -14.54 -4.32 -17.87
N ASN A 37 -13.35 -4.09 -17.30
CA ASN A 37 -13.20 -3.53 -15.97
C ASN A 37 -13.34 -2.00 -16.01
N LYS A 38 -14.53 -1.48 -15.68
CA LYS A 38 -14.76 -0.04 -15.53
C LYS A 38 -14.03 0.58 -14.33
N GLN A 39 -13.35 -0.22 -13.49
CA GLN A 39 -12.53 0.25 -12.36
C GLN A 39 -11.13 0.79 -12.76
N LEU A 40 -10.89 1.13 -14.02
CA LEU A 40 -9.58 1.66 -14.45
C LEU A 40 -9.34 3.12 -14.05
N ASP A 41 -10.32 3.82 -13.46
CA ASP A 41 -10.08 5.08 -12.77
C ASP A 41 -9.46 4.77 -11.40
N ILE A 42 -8.15 4.52 -11.41
CA ILE A 42 -7.36 4.35 -10.19
C ILE A 42 -7.36 5.70 -9.48
N GLU A 43 -8.10 5.80 -8.39
CA GLU A 43 -8.08 6.98 -7.53
C GLU A 43 -6.66 7.24 -7.04
N SER A 44 -6.21 8.50 -7.08
CA SER A 44 -4.87 8.89 -6.65
C SER A 44 -4.88 10.02 -5.59
N ILE A 45 -3.88 9.95 -4.70
CA ILE A 45 -3.57 10.98 -3.71
C ILE A 45 -2.35 11.78 -4.19
N PRO A 46 -2.48 13.10 -4.40
CA PRO A 46 -1.37 13.96 -4.78
C PRO A 46 -0.23 13.86 -3.76
N THR A 47 1.00 13.82 -4.25
CA THR A 47 2.19 13.66 -3.41
C THR A 47 2.55 14.92 -2.62
N GLY A 48 2.03 16.07 -3.02
CA GLY A 48 2.48 17.39 -2.55
C GLY A 48 3.51 18.03 -3.48
N SER A 49 4.12 17.24 -4.38
CA SER A 49 5.05 17.68 -5.41
C SER A 49 4.41 17.58 -6.80
N LEU A 50 4.15 18.73 -7.42
CA LEU A 50 3.56 18.79 -8.76
C LEU A 50 4.38 18.04 -9.81
N SER A 51 5.71 18.15 -9.74
CA SER A 51 6.59 17.46 -10.70
C SER A 51 6.53 15.95 -10.55
N LEU A 52 6.40 15.45 -9.31
CA LEU A 52 6.25 14.02 -9.04
C LEU A 52 4.88 13.50 -9.50
N ASP A 53 3.81 14.25 -9.22
CA ASP A 53 2.45 13.90 -9.65
C ASP A 53 2.34 13.80 -11.19
N ILE A 54 3.01 14.71 -11.91
CA ILE A 54 3.12 14.66 -13.37
C ILE A 54 3.93 13.43 -13.81
N ALA A 55 5.08 13.17 -13.17
CA ALA A 55 5.94 12.04 -13.51
C ALA A 55 5.26 10.68 -13.32
N LEU A 56 4.38 10.57 -12.33
CA LEU A 56 3.58 9.36 -12.06
C LEU A 56 2.47 9.12 -13.10
N GLY A 57 2.11 10.12 -13.91
CA GLY A 57 1.14 10.01 -15.00
C GLY A 57 -0.33 9.88 -14.58
N ILE A 58 -0.60 9.56 -13.32
CA ILE A 58 -1.96 9.44 -12.74
C ILE A 58 -2.27 10.55 -11.72
N GLY A 59 -1.38 11.55 -11.59
CA GLY A 59 -1.59 12.72 -10.72
C GLY A 59 -1.38 12.47 -9.23
N GLY A 60 -0.67 11.40 -8.85
CA GLY A 60 -0.38 11.08 -7.46
C GLY A 60 -0.12 9.59 -7.23
N LEU A 61 -0.12 9.17 -5.97
CA LEU A 61 0.02 7.76 -5.60
C LEU A 61 -1.32 7.03 -5.66
N PRO A 62 -1.36 5.78 -6.18
CA PRO A 62 -2.59 5.03 -6.38
C PRO A 62 -3.17 4.51 -5.05
N CYS A 63 -4.48 4.69 -4.85
CA CYS A 63 -5.20 4.15 -3.70
C CYS A 63 -5.32 2.61 -3.78
N GLY A 64 -5.32 1.95 -2.63
CA GLY A 64 -5.46 0.48 -2.55
C GLY A 64 -4.25 -0.30 -3.09
N ARG A 65 -3.08 0.33 -3.13
CA ARG A 65 -1.81 -0.26 -3.59
C ARG A 65 -0.71 0.00 -2.58
N ILE A 66 0.29 -0.87 -2.59
CA ILE A 66 1.53 -0.68 -1.84
C ILE A 66 2.49 0.16 -2.68
N VAL A 67 3.11 1.15 -2.04
CA VAL A 67 4.13 2.02 -2.65
C VAL A 67 5.35 2.01 -1.75
N GLU A 68 6.53 1.87 -2.34
CA GLU A 68 7.80 1.95 -1.64
C GLU A 68 8.52 3.25 -2.00
N ILE A 69 8.97 3.98 -0.97
CA ILE A 69 9.79 5.18 -1.11
C ILE A 69 11.12 4.89 -0.39
N TYR A 70 12.18 4.70 -1.14
CA TYR A 70 13.52 4.43 -0.61
C TYR A 70 14.52 5.49 -1.04
N GLY A 71 15.63 5.58 -0.31
CA GLY A 71 16.70 6.54 -0.58
C GLY A 71 17.60 6.77 0.63
N PRO A 72 18.70 7.52 0.45
CA PRO A 72 19.65 7.81 1.52
C PRO A 72 19.00 8.42 2.76
N GLU A 73 19.68 8.33 3.90
CA GLU A 73 19.31 9.11 5.07
C GLU A 73 19.25 10.60 4.71
N SER A 74 18.31 11.33 5.31
CA SER A 74 18.07 12.76 5.03
C SER A 74 17.71 13.10 3.57
N SER A 75 17.37 12.13 2.71
CA SER A 75 16.92 12.40 1.34
C SER A 75 15.51 12.99 1.23
N GLY A 76 14.78 13.10 2.35
CA GLY A 76 13.42 13.64 2.41
C GLY A 76 12.29 12.61 2.36
N LYS A 77 12.56 11.32 2.59
CA LYS A 77 11.54 10.25 2.62
C LYS A 77 10.37 10.59 3.55
N THR A 78 10.66 10.81 4.83
CA THR A 78 9.67 11.18 5.85
C THR A 78 8.99 12.52 5.55
N THR A 79 9.71 13.49 4.99
CA THR A 79 9.10 14.75 4.55
C THR A 79 8.04 14.51 3.46
N LEU A 80 8.37 13.69 2.44
CA LEU A 80 7.45 13.36 1.36
C LEU A 80 6.22 12.58 1.86
N THR A 81 6.40 11.64 2.80
CA THR A 81 5.27 10.90 3.39
C THR A 81 4.36 11.80 4.24
N LEU A 82 4.92 12.77 4.96
CA LEU A 82 4.14 13.77 5.70
C LEU A 82 3.39 14.73 4.76
N GLU A 83 3.99 15.16 3.64
CA GLU A 83 3.27 15.94 2.63
C GLU A 83 2.12 15.14 2.01
N LEU A 84 2.32 13.86 1.71
CA LEU A 84 1.28 12.96 1.23
C LEU A 84 0.12 12.84 2.23
N ILE A 85 0.42 12.68 3.52
CA ILE A 85 -0.59 12.69 4.60
C ILE A 85 -1.36 14.01 4.60
N ALA A 86 -0.67 15.15 4.51
CA ALA A 86 -1.34 16.44 4.46
C ALA A 86 -2.27 16.58 3.25
N GLN A 87 -1.88 16.08 2.07
CA GLN A 87 -2.73 16.06 0.87
C GLN A 87 -3.93 15.11 1.02
N ALA A 88 -3.73 13.94 1.62
CA ALA A 88 -4.81 13.00 1.91
C ALA A 88 -5.83 13.63 2.87
N GLN A 89 -5.38 14.19 4.00
CA GLN A 89 -6.24 14.83 4.99
C GLN A 89 -7.01 16.03 4.40
N LYS A 90 -6.42 16.82 3.51
CA LYS A 90 -7.12 17.90 2.77
C LYS A 90 -8.28 17.38 1.92
N LYS A 91 -8.22 16.13 1.46
CA LYS A 91 -9.31 15.45 0.75
C LYS A 91 -10.29 14.74 1.69
N GLY A 92 -10.20 14.97 3.01
CA GLY A 92 -11.07 14.35 4.02
C GLY A 92 -10.73 12.90 4.32
N LYS A 93 -9.54 12.42 3.94
CA LYS A 93 -9.09 11.04 4.19
C LYS A 93 -8.49 10.86 5.58
N SER A 94 -8.72 9.70 6.17
CA SER A 94 -8.12 9.27 7.45
C SER A 94 -6.76 8.64 7.20
N CYS A 95 -5.76 9.04 7.98
CA CYS A 95 -4.37 8.60 7.80
C CYS A 95 -3.82 7.97 9.08
N ALA A 96 -2.97 6.97 8.93
CA ALA A 96 -2.21 6.38 10.02
C ALA A 96 -0.70 6.39 9.72
N PHE A 97 0.10 6.54 10.77
CA PHE A 97 1.56 6.52 10.71
C PHE A 97 2.09 5.49 11.71
N ILE A 98 2.78 4.47 11.20
CA ILE A 98 3.48 3.46 11.99
C ILE A 98 4.94 3.89 12.06
N ASP A 99 5.28 4.55 13.17
CA ASP A 99 6.61 5.09 13.47
C ASP A 99 7.46 4.00 14.14
N ALA A 100 8.02 3.12 13.32
CA ALA A 100 8.97 2.09 13.77
C ALA A 100 10.36 2.69 14.08
N GLU A 101 10.71 3.84 13.50
CA GLU A 101 11.98 4.55 13.80
C GLU A 101 11.92 5.40 15.08
N HIS A 102 10.74 5.61 15.65
CA HIS A 102 10.51 6.43 16.84
C HIS A 102 11.04 7.87 16.67
N ALA A 103 10.94 8.40 15.45
CA ALA A 103 11.61 9.64 15.02
C ALA A 103 10.63 10.73 14.53
N LEU A 104 9.32 10.49 14.61
CA LEU A 104 8.33 11.45 14.13
C LEU A 104 8.28 12.72 15.00
N ASP A 105 8.56 13.88 14.40
CA ASP A 105 8.39 15.20 15.04
C ASP A 105 6.99 15.78 14.73
N PRO A 106 6.07 15.87 15.73
CA PRO A 106 4.73 16.41 15.51
C PRO A 106 4.73 17.91 15.18
N VAL A 107 5.73 18.68 15.63
CA VAL A 107 5.86 20.10 15.32
C VAL A 107 6.24 20.29 13.85
N TYR A 108 7.16 19.46 13.35
CA TYR A 108 7.54 19.49 11.94
C TYR A 108 6.38 19.03 11.05
N ALA A 109 5.71 17.93 11.39
CA ALA A 109 4.53 17.45 10.67
C ALA A 109 3.43 18.52 10.58
N ALA A 110 3.14 19.24 11.67
CA ALA A 110 2.17 20.33 11.67
C ALA A 110 2.57 21.47 10.72
N LYS A 111 3.86 21.81 10.64
CA LYS A 111 4.38 22.83 9.71
C LYS A 111 4.23 22.41 8.24
N LEU A 112 4.28 21.12 7.94
CA LEU A 112 4.01 20.57 6.60
C LEU A 112 2.51 20.51 6.28
N GLY A 113 1.63 20.90 7.21
CA GLY A 113 0.18 20.96 7.01
C GLY A 113 -0.55 19.67 7.37
N VAL A 114 0.10 18.76 8.10
CA VAL A 114 -0.57 17.59 8.68
C VAL A 114 -1.48 18.05 9.81
N ASN A 115 -2.72 17.58 9.79
CA ASN A 115 -3.64 17.71 10.91
C ASN A 115 -3.31 16.66 11.98
N ILE A 116 -2.48 17.08 12.94
CA ILE A 116 -2.00 16.23 14.04
C ILE A 116 -3.13 15.63 14.89
N GLN A 117 -4.22 16.38 15.09
CA GLN A 117 -5.34 15.91 15.91
C GLN A 117 -6.09 14.73 15.30
N ASN A 118 -5.99 14.57 13.97
CA ASN A 118 -6.67 13.52 13.21
C ASN A 118 -5.67 12.57 12.52
N LEU A 119 -4.42 12.52 12.98
CA LEU A 119 -3.44 11.53 12.53
C LEU A 119 -3.33 10.42 13.58
N TYR A 120 -3.63 9.18 13.17
CA TYR A 120 -3.40 8.02 14.03
C TYR A 120 -1.90 7.67 14.00
N VAL A 121 -1.29 7.47 15.16
CA VAL A 121 0.13 7.13 15.27
C VAL A 121 0.28 5.87 16.10
N SER A 122 1.15 4.96 15.65
CA SER A 122 1.57 3.77 16.39
C SER A 122 3.08 3.71 16.45
N GLN A 123 3.63 3.44 17.64
CA GLN A 123 5.05 3.17 17.86
C GLN A 123 5.18 1.71 18.30
N PRO A 124 5.35 0.77 17.36
CA PRO A 124 5.40 -0.65 17.68
C PRO A 124 6.75 -1.02 18.34
N ASP A 125 6.72 -2.09 19.13
CA ASP A 125 7.86 -2.70 19.81
C ASP A 125 8.67 -3.63 18.88
N ASN A 126 8.03 -4.22 17.86
CA ASN A 126 8.65 -5.14 16.89
C ASN A 126 7.95 -5.13 15.53
N GLY A 127 8.61 -5.74 14.53
CA GLY A 127 8.14 -5.81 13.15
C GLY A 127 6.81 -6.56 12.99
N GLU A 128 6.61 -7.67 13.69
CA GLU A 128 5.36 -8.43 13.65
C GLU A 128 4.18 -7.57 14.12
N GLN A 129 4.34 -6.88 15.25
CA GLN A 129 3.32 -5.99 15.80
C GLN A 129 3.01 -4.84 14.85
N ALA A 130 4.03 -4.24 14.21
CA ALA A 130 3.83 -3.19 13.22
C ALA A 130 2.96 -3.65 12.04
N LEU A 131 3.24 -4.85 11.52
CA LEU A 131 2.51 -5.43 10.39
C LEU A 131 1.10 -5.88 10.79
N ASP A 132 0.92 -6.45 11.99
CA ASP A 132 -0.41 -6.81 12.53
C ASP A 132 -1.30 -5.56 12.70
N ILE A 133 -0.72 -4.45 13.16
CA ILE A 133 -1.41 -3.15 13.24
C ILE A 133 -1.79 -2.68 11.84
N CYS A 134 -0.86 -2.69 10.89
CA CYS A 134 -1.13 -2.32 9.49
C CYS A 134 -2.29 -3.13 8.90
N ASP A 135 -2.23 -4.45 9.03
CA ASP A 135 -3.21 -5.39 8.51
C ASP A 135 -4.59 -5.22 9.16
N THR A 136 -4.63 -4.93 10.48
CA THR A 136 -5.86 -4.59 11.19
C THR A 136 -6.47 -3.27 10.69
N LEU A 137 -5.65 -2.24 10.47
CA LEU A 137 -6.11 -0.95 9.94
C LEU A 137 -6.65 -1.10 8.51
N VAL A 138 -5.97 -1.85 7.64
CA VAL A 138 -6.44 -2.16 6.28
C VAL A 138 -7.77 -2.88 6.31
N ARG A 139 -7.92 -3.94 7.12
CA ARG A 139 -9.17 -4.70 7.24
C ARG A 139 -10.34 -3.91 7.80
N SER A 140 -10.07 -2.90 8.64
CA SER A 140 -11.11 -2.04 9.18
C SER A 140 -11.84 -1.23 8.10
N GLY A 141 -11.17 -0.95 6.98
CA GLY A 141 -11.65 -0.05 5.93
C GLY A 141 -11.80 1.42 6.38
N GLY A 142 -11.35 1.77 7.58
CA GLY A 142 -11.48 3.11 8.16
C GLY A 142 -10.28 4.03 7.93
N ILE A 143 -9.17 3.51 7.40
CA ILE A 143 -7.96 4.27 7.08
C ILE A 143 -7.72 4.22 5.57
N ASP A 144 -7.55 5.40 4.96
CA ASP A 144 -7.34 5.54 3.53
C ASP A 144 -5.84 5.52 3.13
N LEU A 145 -4.96 5.93 4.05
CA LEU A 145 -3.51 5.99 3.86
C LEU A 145 -2.78 5.53 5.12
N ILE A 146 -1.89 4.54 4.97
CA ILE A 146 -1.02 4.04 6.04
C ILE A 146 0.42 4.24 5.61
N ILE A 147 1.22 4.90 6.44
CA ILE A 147 2.67 5.03 6.28
C ILE A 147 3.36 4.13 7.29
N ILE A 148 4.41 3.41 6.86
CA ILE A 148 5.31 2.67 7.75
C ILE A 148 6.69 3.31 7.61
N ASP A 149 7.18 3.92 8.67
CA ASP A 149 8.51 4.56 8.73
C ASP A 149 9.33 3.89 9.85
N SER A 150 10.20 2.92 9.55
CA SER A 150 10.58 2.41 8.23
C SER A 150 10.70 0.89 8.20
N VAL A 151 10.78 0.32 7.00
CA VAL A 151 10.95 -1.14 6.81
C VAL A 151 12.21 -1.65 7.51
N ALA A 152 13.31 -0.88 7.48
CA ALA A 152 14.56 -1.26 8.12
C ALA A 152 14.42 -1.41 9.65
N ALA A 153 13.51 -0.66 10.26
CA ALA A 153 13.22 -0.71 11.70
C ALA A 153 12.20 -1.80 12.08
N LEU A 154 11.68 -2.59 11.14
CA LEU A 154 10.80 -3.73 11.42
C LEU A 154 11.59 -4.94 11.93
N VAL A 155 12.22 -4.79 13.09
CA VAL A 155 13.05 -5.84 13.70
C VAL A 155 12.16 -6.96 14.23
N PRO A 156 12.37 -8.23 13.81
CA PRO A 156 11.60 -9.36 14.33
C PRO A 156 11.74 -9.50 15.84
N LYS A 157 10.67 -9.91 16.52
CA LYS A 157 10.70 -10.14 17.97
C LYS A 157 11.83 -11.07 18.42
N ALA A 158 12.11 -12.11 17.64
CA ALA A 158 13.19 -13.06 17.93
C ALA A 158 14.59 -12.42 17.92
N GLU A 159 14.78 -11.35 17.15
CA GLU A 159 16.05 -10.60 17.12
C GLU A 159 16.13 -9.59 18.28
N ILE A 160 15.00 -9.02 18.72
CA ILE A 160 14.94 -8.14 19.89
C ILE A 160 15.16 -8.91 21.20
N ASP A 161 14.58 -10.12 21.31
CA ASP A 161 14.70 -10.98 22.48
C ASP A 161 16.05 -11.76 22.51
N GLY A 162 16.78 -11.78 21.39
CA GLY A 162 18.07 -12.47 21.24
C GLY A 162 19.27 -11.67 21.73
N ASP A 163 20.44 -12.30 21.77
CA ASP A 163 21.67 -11.61 22.14
C ASP A 163 22.29 -10.89 20.93
N MET A 164 22.94 -9.75 21.17
CA MET A 164 23.62 -9.01 20.11
C MET A 164 24.74 -9.86 19.50
N GLY A 165 24.59 -10.21 18.22
CA GLY A 165 25.51 -11.08 17.50
C GLY A 165 24.93 -12.46 17.14
N ASP A 166 23.73 -12.77 17.63
CA ASP A 166 23.01 -13.97 17.23
C ASP A 166 22.64 -13.94 15.74
N SER A 167 22.76 -15.09 15.10
CA SER A 167 22.55 -15.22 13.66
C SER A 167 21.08 -15.41 13.32
N HIS A 168 20.41 -14.30 12.99
CA HIS A 168 19.01 -14.26 12.56
C HIS A 168 18.88 -14.07 11.04
N MET A 169 19.53 -14.93 10.25
CA MET A 169 19.63 -14.74 8.79
C MET A 169 18.26 -14.71 8.10
N GLY A 170 17.88 -13.51 7.63
CA GLY A 170 16.70 -13.29 6.80
C GLY A 170 15.36 -13.45 7.51
N LEU A 171 15.29 -13.29 8.84
CA LEU A 171 14.01 -13.32 9.57
C LEU A 171 13.10 -12.18 9.13
N GLN A 172 13.63 -10.95 9.03
CA GLN A 172 12.89 -9.78 8.58
C GLN A 172 12.28 -9.94 7.18
N ALA A 173 12.96 -10.67 6.28
CA ALA A 173 12.47 -10.91 4.92
C ALA A 173 11.33 -11.95 4.84
N ARG A 174 11.01 -12.63 5.94
CA ARG A 174 9.95 -13.65 6.04
C ARG A 174 8.72 -13.15 6.81
N LEU A 175 8.78 -11.95 7.36
CA LEU A 175 7.64 -11.21 7.89
C LEU A 175 6.65 -10.91 6.74
#